data_AF-A0AA39Y8I4-F1
#
_entry.id   AF-A0AA39Y8I4-F1
#
_cell.length_a   1.000
_cell.length_b   1.000
_cell.length_c   1.000
_cell.angle_alpha   90.00
_cell.angle_beta   90.00
_cell.angle_gamma   90.00
#
_symmetry.space_group_name_H-M   'P 1'
#
loop_
_entity.id
_entity.type
_entity.pdbx_description
1 polymer ?
#
loop_
_entity_poly.entity_id
_entity_poly.type
_entity_poly.pdbx_seq_one_letter_code
_entity_poly.pdbx_strand_id
1 'polypeptide(L)'
;MVSTSTDISSLETPPRCYADFCLVPVGTGKLSVAEEVAAVQRLLKASGLKYTMHSAGTTVEGSWDEVMRAIGQAHTVVHQTGAQRIQTSMRVGTRTDKTQTAEDKVKRVEDILANGEK
;
A
#
# COMPACT_ATOMS: atom_id res chain seq x y z
N MET A 1 15.65 -21.69 32.18
CA MET A 1 14.68 -21.18 31.19
C MET A 1 14.62 -19.67 31.36
N VAL A 2 15.27 -18.91 30.47
CA VAL A 2 15.17 -17.44 30.53
C VAL A 2 13.99 -17.05 29.64
N SER A 3 12.90 -16.63 30.27
CA SER A 3 11.83 -15.92 29.58
C SER A 3 12.32 -14.49 29.36
N THR A 4 12.80 -14.20 28.15
CA THR A 4 13.07 -12.83 27.73
C THR A 4 11.80 -12.28 27.12
N SER A 5 11.01 -11.52 27.89
CA SER A 5 9.99 -10.67 27.32
C SER A 5 10.68 -9.55 26.55
N THR A 6 10.69 -9.63 25.22
CA THR A 6 11.17 -8.53 24.38
C THR A 6 10.19 -7.37 24.51
N ASP A 7 10.64 -6.25 25.07
CA ASP A 7 9.89 -5.00 25.08
C ASP A 7 9.79 -4.47 23.65
N ILE A 8 8.58 -4.49 23.09
CA ILE A 8 8.31 -4.07 21.71
C ILE A 8 8.17 -2.54 21.58
N SER A 9 8.07 -1.81 22.69
CA SER A 9 7.80 -0.36 22.67
C SER A 9 8.97 0.46 22.09
N SER A 10 10.19 -0.07 22.15
CA SER A 10 11.39 0.57 21.61
C SER A 10 11.78 0.08 20.21
N LEU A 11 11.02 -0.85 19.61
CA LEU A 11 11.34 -1.40 18.30
C LEU A 11 10.78 -0.48 17.21
N GLU A 12 11.67 0.22 16.51
CA GLU A 12 11.29 1.10 15.40
C GLU A 12 10.76 0.31 14.20
N THR A 13 9.83 0.93 13.47
CA THR A 13 9.35 0.39 12.20
C THR A 13 10.39 0.64 11.09
N PRO A 14 10.39 -0.14 10.00
CA PRO A 14 11.32 0.08 8.91
C PRO A 14 11.20 1.51 8.34
N PRO A 15 12.31 2.20 8.05
CA PRO A 15 12.29 3.61 7.65
C PRO A 15 11.63 3.84 6.28
N ARG A 16 11.46 2.78 5.49
CA ARG A 16 10.84 2.84 4.17
C ARG A 16 10.14 1.53 3.84
N CYS A 17 9.00 1.63 3.16
CA CYS A 17 8.35 0.50 2.53
C CYS A 17 7.72 0.89 1.19
N TYR A 18 7.32 -0.13 0.43
CA TYR A 18 6.31 -0.02 -0.60
C TYR A 18 5.20 -1.01 -0.27
N ALA A 19 3.95 -0.57 -0.36
CA ALA A 19 2.78 -1.40 -0.10
C ALA A 19 1.84 -1.36 -1.31
N ASP A 20 1.58 -2.52 -1.90
CA ASP A 20 0.49 -2.70 -2.85
C ASP A 20 -0.75 -3.13 -2.08
N PHE A 21 -1.82 -2.33 -2.11
CA PHE A 21 -3.06 -2.63 -1.43
C PHE A 21 -4.26 -2.60 -2.37
N CYS A 22 -5.21 -3.49 -2.09
CA CYS A 22 -6.50 -3.58 -2.75
C CYS A 22 -7.60 -3.53 -1.70
N LEU A 23 -8.37 -2.44 -1.70
CA LEU A 23 -9.42 -2.15 -0.75
C LEU A 23 -10.78 -2.31 -1.42
N VAL A 24 -11.67 -3.10 -0.82
CA VAL A 24 -13.00 -3.42 -1.33
C VAL A 24 -14.05 -3.19 -0.24
N PRO A 25 -15.02 -2.29 -0.45
CA PRO A 25 -16.18 -2.17 0.44
C PRO A 25 -17.10 -3.38 0.27
N VAL A 26 -17.66 -3.88 1.36
CA VAL A 26 -18.48 -5.09 1.40
C VAL A 26 -19.90 -4.76 1.84
N GLY A 27 -20.89 -5.29 1.13
CA GLY A 27 -22.30 -5.14 1.51
C GLY A 27 -22.90 -3.76 1.20
N THR A 28 -22.37 -3.06 0.19
CA THR A 28 -22.88 -1.73 -0.23
C THR A 28 -24.18 -1.79 -1.03
N GLY A 29 -24.61 -2.97 -1.47
CA GLY A 29 -25.75 -3.15 -2.37
C GLY A 29 -25.49 -2.70 -3.83
N LYS A 30 -24.29 -2.19 -4.13
CA LYS A 30 -23.83 -1.83 -5.48
C LYS A 30 -22.76 -2.80 -5.97
N LEU A 31 -22.73 -3.08 -7.28
CA LEU A 31 -21.68 -3.91 -7.90
C LEU A 31 -20.39 -3.14 -8.19
N SER A 32 -20.52 -1.84 -8.50
CA SER A 32 -19.37 -0.98 -8.78
C SER A 32 -18.81 -0.39 -7.48
N VAL A 33 -17.48 -0.25 -7.44
CA VAL A 33 -16.71 0.36 -6.34
C VAL A 33 -15.91 1.59 -6.82
N ALA A 34 -16.20 2.08 -8.02
CA ALA A 34 -15.39 3.11 -8.68
C ALA A 34 -15.40 4.45 -7.94
N GLU A 35 -16.52 4.81 -7.31
CA GLU A 35 -16.66 6.05 -6.54
C GLU A 35 -15.76 6.03 -5.30
N GLU A 36 -15.75 4.91 -4.58
CA GLU A 36 -14.90 4.66 -3.42
C GLU A 36 -13.42 4.64 -3.80
N VAL A 37 -13.06 3.93 -4.87
CA VAL A 37 -11.68 3.90 -5.36
C VAL A 37 -11.23 5.31 -5.77
N ALA A 38 -12.06 6.09 -6.45
CA ALA A 38 -11.74 7.47 -6.82
C ALA A 38 -11.53 8.37 -5.59
N ALA A 39 -12.30 8.17 -4.50
CA ALA A 39 -12.10 8.89 -3.25
C ALA A 39 -10.73 8.57 -2.61
N VAL A 40 -10.34 7.30 -2.62
CA VAL A 40 -9.00 6.87 -2.19
C VAL A 40 -7.89 7.51 -3.03
N GLN A 41 -8.05 7.58 -4.35
CA GLN A 41 -7.05 8.23 -5.22
C GLN A 41 -6.91 9.72 -4.93
N ARG A 42 -8.00 10.43 -4.61
CA ARG A 42 -7.93 11.85 -4.21
C ARG A 42 -7.19 12.02 -2.87
N LEU A 43 -7.41 11.12 -1.92
CA LEU A 43 -6.68 11.11 -0.65
C LEU A 43 -5.17 10.91 -0.88
N LEU A 44 -4.79 9.91 -1.68
CA LEU A 44 -3.37 9.63 -1.99
C LEU A 44 -2.72 10.80 -2.74
N LYS A 45 -3.44 11.45 -3.64
CA LYS A 45 -2.96 12.69 -4.28
C LYS A 45 -2.72 13.81 -3.26
N ALA A 46 -3.60 13.97 -2.28
CA ALA A 46 -3.48 14.99 -1.25
C ALA A 46 -2.40 14.67 -0.20
N SER A 47 -2.04 13.40 0.00
CA SER A 47 -1.01 13.00 0.96
C SER A 47 0.41 13.36 0.53
N GLY A 48 0.64 13.55 -0.78
CA GLY A 48 1.95 13.83 -1.35
C GLY A 48 2.87 12.61 -1.44
N LEU A 49 2.40 11.41 -1.06
CA LEU A 49 3.15 10.18 -1.21
C LEU A 49 3.28 9.80 -2.69
N LYS A 50 4.36 9.10 -3.05
CA LYS A 50 4.46 8.47 -4.38
C LYS A 50 3.48 7.30 -4.42
N TYR A 51 2.64 7.24 -5.43
CA TYR A 51 1.72 6.13 -5.64
C TYR A 51 1.48 5.86 -7.12
N THR A 52 1.15 4.61 -7.43
CA THR A 52 0.82 4.15 -8.78
C THR A 52 -0.43 3.27 -8.70
N MET A 53 -1.52 3.73 -9.33
CA MET A 53 -2.76 2.96 -9.45
C MET A 53 -2.66 2.00 -10.63
N HIS A 54 -3.21 0.80 -10.46
CA HIS A 54 -3.37 -0.20 -11.53
C HIS A 54 -4.71 -0.93 -11.36
N SER A 55 -5.01 -1.87 -12.26
CA SER A 55 -6.31 -2.55 -12.34
C SER A 55 -6.72 -3.33 -11.09
N ALA A 56 -5.75 -3.74 -10.26
CA ALA A 56 -5.95 -4.64 -9.14
C ALA A 56 -5.62 -4.01 -7.77
N GLY A 57 -5.31 -2.71 -7.72
CA GLY A 57 -4.88 -2.07 -6.48
C GLY A 57 -4.17 -0.75 -6.70
N THR A 58 -3.47 -0.32 -5.66
CA THR A 58 -2.60 0.85 -5.69
C THR A 58 -1.35 0.56 -4.90
N THR A 59 -0.20 0.78 -5.52
CA THR A 59 1.10 0.73 -4.86
C THR A 59 1.42 2.11 -4.31
N VAL A 60 1.76 2.20 -3.01
CA VAL A 60 2.15 3.45 -2.32
C VAL A 60 3.53 3.27 -1.71
N GLU A 61 4.37 4.30 -1.79
CA GLU A 61 5.75 4.27 -1.32
C GLU A 61 6.03 5.44 -0.35
N GLY A 62 6.78 5.17 0.71
CA GLY A 62 7.09 6.17 1.73
C GLY A 62 7.74 5.55 2.97
N SER A 63 7.74 6.26 4.09
CA SER A 63 8.02 5.63 5.38
C SER A 63 6.92 4.63 5.76
N TRP A 64 7.25 3.64 6.59
CA TRP A 64 6.26 2.67 7.05
C TRP A 64 5.03 3.34 7.67
N ASP A 65 5.27 4.31 8.55
CA ASP A 65 4.20 4.99 9.28
C ASP A 65 3.34 5.86 8.37
N GLU A 66 3.93 6.57 7.40
CA GLU A 66 3.16 7.37 6.44
C GLU A 66 2.30 6.49 5.53
N VAL A 67 2.84 5.39 5.02
CA VAL A 67 2.14 4.47 4.13
C VAL A 67 0.98 3.80 4.87
N MET A 68 1.23 3.25 6.07
CA MET A 68 0.18 2.59 6.85
C MET A 68 -0.89 3.57 7.34
N ARG A 69 -0.49 4.80 7.69
CA ARG A 69 -1.44 5.89 7.99
C ARG A 69 -2.32 6.22 6.79
N ALA A 70 -1.75 6.35 5.59
CA ALA A 70 -2.51 6.65 4.38
C ALA A 70 -3.51 5.53 4.04
N ILE A 71 -3.12 4.26 4.22
CA ILE A 71 -4.04 3.11 4.04
C ILE A 71 -5.16 3.15 5.09
N GLY A 72 -4.86 3.44 6.36
CA GLY A 72 -5.89 3.62 7.40
C GLY A 72 -6.84 4.80 7.11
N GLN A 73 -6.32 5.90 6.60
CA GLN A 73 -7.12 7.03 6.15
C GLN A 73 -7.99 6.67 4.93
N ALA A 74 -7.51 5.81 4.03
CA ALA A 74 -8.30 5.31 2.90
C ALA A 74 -9.55 4.55 3.39
N HIS A 75 -9.42 3.74 4.44
CA HIS A 75 -10.58 3.12 5.09
C HIS A 75 -11.56 4.17 5.63
N THR A 76 -11.05 5.21 6.29
CA THR A 76 -11.91 6.29 6.83
C THR A 76 -12.68 7.00 5.73
N VAL A 77 -12.02 7.35 4.62
CA VAL A 77 -12.64 8.01 3.47
C VAL A 77 -13.72 7.12 2.82
N VAL A 78 -13.49 5.81 2.72
CA VAL A 78 -14.49 4.89 2.18
C VAL A 78 -15.65 4.68 3.16
N HIS A 79 -15.41 4.66 4.47
CA HIS A 79 -16.51 4.63 5.45
C HIS A 79 -17.41 5.87 5.34
N GLN A 80 -16.87 7.03 4.98
CA GLN A 80 -17.66 8.25 4.75
C GLN A 80 -18.62 8.16 3.55
N THR A 81 -18.46 7.18 2.65
CA THR A 81 -19.43 6.93 1.56
C THR A 81 -20.64 6.09 2.01
N GLY A 82 -20.66 5.66 3.27
CA GLY A 82 -21.71 4.81 3.85
C GLY A 82 -21.36 3.32 3.86
N ALA A 83 -20.19 2.92 3.35
CA ALA A 83 -19.72 1.54 3.45
C ALA A 83 -19.49 1.15 4.92
N GLN A 84 -20.23 0.17 5.42
CA GLN A 84 -20.12 -0.27 6.82
C GLN A 84 -18.91 -1.21 7.06
N ARG A 85 -18.53 -1.96 6.03
CA ARG A 85 -17.44 -2.93 6.09
C ARG A 85 -16.51 -2.74 4.91
N ILE A 86 -15.21 -2.79 5.19
CA ILE A 86 -14.15 -2.72 4.20
C ILE A 86 -13.22 -3.90 4.42
N GLN A 87 -12.92 -4.64 3.35
CA GLN A 87 -11.85 -5.63 3.34
C GLN A 87 -10.69 -5.07 2.53
N THR A 88 -9.50 -5.10 3.10
CA THR A 88 -8.27 -4.76 2.38
C THR A 88 -7.33 -5.96 2.37
N SER A 89 -6.76 -6.24 1.22
CA SER A 89 -5.60 -7.12 1.08
C SER A 89 -4.39 -6.29 0.71
N MET A 90 -3.22 -6.62 1.25
CA MET A 90 -2.00 -5.88 0.94
C MET A 90 -0.77 -6.78 0.91
N ARG A 91 0.20 -6.42 0.08
CA ARG A 91 1.56 -6.94 0.11
C ARG A 91 2.50 -5.77 0.36
N VAL A 92 3.28 -5.84 1.43
CA VAL A 92 4.24 -4.80 1.81
C VAL A 92 5.65 -5.38 1.80
N GLY A 93 6.59 -4.60 1.27
CA GLY A 93 8.00 -4.97 1.19
C GLY A 93 8.89 -3.90 1.82
N THR A 94 9.94 -4.36 2.49
CA THR A 94 11.01 -3.54 3.06
C THR A 94 12.36 -4.19 2.71
N ARG A 95 13.42 -3.40 2.67
CA ARG A 95 14.79 -3.89 2.44
C ARG A 95 15.80 -2.94 3.08
N THR A 96 16.96 -3.46 3.46
CA THR A 96 18.01 -2.71 4.16
C THR A 96 19.26 -2.46 3.32
N ASP A 97 19.40 -3.13 2.17
CA ASP A 97 20.60 -3.10 1.33
C ASP A 97 20.63 -1.95 0.32
N LYS A 98 19.46 -1.45 -0.12
CA LYS A 98 19.35 -0.29 -1.02
C LYS A 98 17.97 0.37 -0.98
N THR A 99 17.90 1.62 -1.41
CA THR A 99 16.62 2.27 -1.74
C THR A 99 16.20 1.84 -3.14
N GLN A 100 14.96 1.42 -3.30
CA GLN A 100 14.39 1.01 -4.60
C GLN A 100 12.90 1.35 -4.62
N THR A 101 12.44 1.98 -5.70
CA THR A 101 11.02 2.25 -5.93
C THR A 101 10.30 1.06 -6.58
N ALA A 102 8.97 1.08 -6.64
CA ALA A 102 8.23 0.04 -7.36
C ALA A 102 8.56 0.04 -8.87
N GLU A 103 8.71 1.24 -9.44
CA GLU A 103 9.14 1.44 -10.84
C GLU A 103 10.52 0.83 -11.12
N ASP A 104 11.51 1.06 -10.24
CA ASP A 104 12.84 0.47 -10.39
C ASP A 104 12.80 -1.07 -10.37
N LYS A 105 11.86 -1.64 -9.61
CA LYS A 105 11.66 -3.09 -9.54
C LYS A 105 11.09 -3.64 -10.84
N VAL A 106 10.11 -2.96 -11.43
CA VAL A 106 9.54 -3.30 -12.74
C VAL A 106 10.60 -3.15 -13.82
N LYS A 107 11.27 -2.00 -13.89
CA LYS A 107 12.34 -1.72 -14.86
C LYS A 107 13.43 -2.79 -14.82
N ARG A 108 13.83 -3.23 -13.63
CA ARG A 108 14.85 -4.30 -13.50
C ARG A 108 14.40 -5.61 -14.17
N VAL A 109 13.13 -5.97 -14.08
CA VAL A 109 12.57 -7.16 -14.74
C VAL A 109 12.52 -6.95 -16.25
N GLU A 110 12.05 -5.79 -16.71
CA GLU A 110 12.00 -5.42 -18.14
C GLU A 110 13.40 -5.46 -18.77
N ASP A 111 14.42 -4.92 -18.10
CA ASP A 111 15.81 -4.99 -18.54
C ASP A 111 16.30 -6.44 -18.67
N ILE A 112 15.83 -7.38 -17.83
CA ILE A 112 16.18 -8.81 -17.96
C ILE A 112 15.50 -9.41 -19.18
N LEU A 113 14.20 -9.15 -19.36
CA LEU A 113 13.42 -9.69 -20.47
C LEU A 113 14.00 -9.23 -21.81
N ALA A 114 14.33 -7.94 -21.96
CA ALA A 114 14.93 -7.39 -23.17
C ALA A 114 16.31 -8.00 -23.53
N ASN A 115 17.03 -8.53 -22.53
CA ASN A 115 18.34 -9.17 -22.73
C ASN A 115 18.24 -10.68 -22.97
N GLY A 116 17.14 -11.33 -22.58
CA GLY A 116 16.90 -12.76 -22.77
C GLY A 116 16.28 -13.13 -24.14
N GLU A 117 15.89 -12.12 -24.92
CA GLU A 117 15.35 -12.26 -26.28
C GLU A 117 16.40 -12.05 -27.39
N LYS A 118 17.69 -11.97 -27.03
CA LYS A 118 18.83 -12.00 -27.97
C LYS A 118 19.45 -13.39 -28.03
#